data_AF-A0A350UBJ8-F1
#
_entry.id   AF-A0A350UBJ8-F1
#
_cell.length_a   1.000
_cell.length_b   1.000
_cell.length_c   1.000
_cell.angle_alpha   90.00
_cell.angle_beta   90.00
_cell.angle_gamma   90.00
#
_symmetry.space_group_name_H-M   'P 1'
#
loop_
_entity.id
_entity.type
_entity.pdbx_description
1 polymer ?
#
loop_
_entity_poly.entity_id
_entity_poly.type
_entity_poly.pdbx_seq_one_letter_code
_entity_poly.pdbx_strand_id
1 'polypeptide(L)' 'RSAKKLRCYTFVNAADEADFQAFIAGLRAASFYETDVEVKYGDDLLTLSTCAYHTNEGRFIIVARRR' A
#
# COMPACT_ATOMS: atom_id res chain seq x y z
N ARG A 1 -14.14 -6.32 11.74
CA ARG A 1 -12.91 -5.55 12.05
C ARG A 1 -12.71 -4.59 10.88
N SER A 2 -13.04 -3.30 11.00
CA SER A 2 -12.93 -2.37 9.86
C SER A 2 -11.46 -2.19 9.49
N ALA A 3 -11.04 -2.77 8.36
CA ALA A 3 -9.80 -2.38 7.72
C ALA A 3 -9.93 -0.89 7.38
N LYS A 4 -9.09 -0.05 7.99
CA LYS A 4 -9.00 1.37 7.63
C LYS A 4 -8.81 1.42 6.11
N LYS A 5 -9.74 2.05 5.37
CA LYS A 5 -9.71 2.13 3.91
C LYS A 5 -8.38 2.76 3.50
N LEU A 6 -7.43 1.93 3.05
CA LEU A 6 -6.09 2.38 2.70
C LEU A 6 -6.18 3.17 1.40
N ARG A 7 -6.01 4.48 1.49
CA ARG A 7 -5.99 5.37 0.33
C ARG A 7 -4.55 5.55 -0.12
N CYS A 8 -4.04 4.60 -0.90
CA CYS A 8 -2.63 4.66 -1.34
C CYS A 8 -2.33 5.94 -2.13
N TYR A 9 -3.33 6.54 -2.78
CA TYR A 9 -3.20 7.79 -3.53
C TYR A 9 -3.01 9.05 -2.66
N THR A 10 -3.21 8.97 -1.33
CA THR A 10 -2.94 10.09 -0.41
C THR A 10 -1.60 9.95 0.29
N PHE A 11 -0.89 8.84 0.11
CA PHE A 11 0.39 8.57 0.76
C PHE A 11 1.50 8.71 -0.28
N VAL A 12 2.13 9.89 -0.31
CA VAL A 12 3.24 10.20 -1.24
C VAL A 12 4.58 10.14 -0.52
N ASN A 13 4.67 10.79 0.65
CA ASN A 13 5.85 10.74 1.52
C ASN A 13 5.37 10.44 2.95
N ALA A 14 6.11 9.58 3.66
CA ALA A 14 5.91 9.35 5.07
C ALA A 14 6.36 10.58 5.88
N ALA A 15 5.64 10.92 6.94
CA ALA A 15 6.09 11.97 7.86
C ALA A 15 7.31 11.53 8.70
N ASP A 16 7.31 10.27 9.10
CA ASP A 16 8.36 9.64 9.90
C ASP A 16 8.35 8.11 9.70
N GLU A 17 9.25 7.41 10.39
CA GLU A 17 9.36 5.95 10.33
C GLU A 17 8.10 5.24 10.84
N ALA A 18 7.43 5.75 11.87
CA ALA A 18 6.23 5.13 12.40
C ALA A 18 5.06 5.21 11.41
N ASP A 19 4.90 6.35 10.73
CA ASP A 19 3.92 6.55 9.66
C ASP A 19 4.18 5.61 8.47
N PHE A 20 5.45 5.47 8.05
CA PHE A 20 5.84 4.52 7.02
C PHE A 20 5.51 3.07 7.41
N GLN A 21 5.89 2.64 8.60
CA GLN A 21 5.61 1.28 9.07
C GLN A 21 4.11 1.00 9.21
N ALA A 22 3.33 2.00 9.64
CA ALA A 22 1.87 1.90 9.69
C ALA A 22 1.27 1.73 8.28
N PHE A 23 1.80 2.45 7.29
CA PHE A 23 1.40 2.29 5.89
C PHE A 23 1.72 0.90 5.34
N ILE A 24 2.94 0.39 5.56
CA ILE A 24 3.33 -0.97 5.14
C ILE A 24 2.48 -2.04 5.82
N ALA A 25 2.23 -1.93 7.12
CA ALA A 25 1.36 -2.86 7.84
C ALA A 25 -0.06 -2.86 7.27
N GLY A 26 -0.59 -1.67 6.92
CA GLY A 26 -1.88 -1.53 6.27
C GLY A 26 -1.91 -2.16 4.86
N LEU A 27 -0.85 -2.00 4.06
CA LEU A 27 -0.72 -2.67 2.76
C LEU A 27 -0.69 -4.18 2.90
N ARG A 28 0.09 -4.72 3.84
CA ARG A 28 0.17 -6.18 4.08
C ARG A 28 -1.17 -6.74 4.52
N ALA A 29 -1.88 -6.07 5.44
CA ALA A 29 -3.20 -6.49 5.89
C ALA A 29 -4.28 -6.43 4.79
N ALA A 30 -4.11 -5.58 3.78
CA ALA A 30 -5.01 -5.44 2.64
C ALA A 30 -4.57 -6.25 1.41
N SER A 31 -3.38 -6.86 1.44
CA SER A 31 -2.83 -7.61 0.31
C SER A 31 -3.54 -8.94 0.14
N PHE A 32 -3.84 -9.30 -1.11
CA PHE A 32 -4.36 -10.63 -1.44
C PHE A 32 -3.29 -11.73 -1.32
N TYR A 33 -2.01 -11.34 -1.39
CA TYR A 33 -0.89 -12.26 -1.37
C TYR A 33 0.13 -11.83 -0.32
N GLU A 34 0.59 -12.80 0.45
CA GLU A 34 1.81 -12.63 1.24
C GLU A 34 3.01 -12.75 0.31
N THR A 35 3.99 -11.86 0.49
CA THR A 35 5.23 -11.85 -0.29
C THR A 35 6.42 -11.88 0.65
N ASP A 36 7.53 -12.42 0.17
CA ASP A 36 8.84 -12.47 0.84
C ASP A 36 9.64 -11.15 0.67
N VAL A 37 9.03 -10.12 0.10
CA VAL A 37 9.66 -8.81 -0.09
C VAL A 37 9.76 -8.09 1.25
N GLU A 38 10.98 -7.91 1.73
CA GLU A 38 11.29 -7.06 2.87
C GLU A 38 11.19 -5.58 2.46
N VAL A 39 10.57 -4.73 3.27
CA VAL A 39 10.49 -3.27 3.02
C VAL A 39 10.93 -2.56 4.28
N LYS A 40 11.87 -1.62 4.16
CA LYS A 40 12.47 -0.87 5.26
C LYS A 40 12.19 0.61 5.11
N TYR A 41 12.24 1.32 6.23
CA TYR A 41 12.16 2.77 6.18
C TYR A 41 13.32 3.34 5.36
N GLY A 42 13.00 4.30 4.48
CA GLY A 42 13.93 4.82 3.47
C GLY A 42 13.83 4.13 2.10
N ASP A 43 13.11 3.01 1.97
CA ASP A 43 12.85 2.40 0.67
C ASP A 43 11.84 3.23 -0.14
N ASP A 44 12.14 3.39 -1.43
CA ASP A 44 11.21 3.96 -2.40
C ASP A 44 10.14 2.93 -2.80
N LEU A 45 8.88 3.36 -2.78
CA LEU A 45 7.75 2.56 -3.23
C LEU A 45 7.13 3.15 -4.49
N LEU A 46 6.73 2.27 -5.41
CA LEU A 46 5.94 2.61 -6.58
C LEU A 46 4.53 2.04 -6.42
N THR A 47 3.53 2.91 -6.47
CA THR A 47 2.11 2.52 -6.44
C THR A 47 1.50 2.66 -7.84
N LEU A 48 0.96 1.57 -8.38
CA LEU A 48 0.11 1.57 -9.57
C LEU A 48 -1.34 1.41 -9.15
N SER A 49 -2.22 2.31 -9.61
CA SER A 49 -3.64 2.31 -9.29
C SER A 49 -4.46 2.26 -10.57
N THR A 50 -5.32 1.25 -10.69
CA THR A 50 -6.26 1.12 -11.82
C THR A 50 -7.70 0.90 -11.33
N CYS A 51 -8.67 1.15 -12.20
CA CYS A 51 -10.07 0.90 -11.90
C CYS A 51 -10.34 -0.60 -11.89
N ALA A 52 -11.08 -1.08 -10.89
CA ALA A 52 -11.57 -2.46 -10.86
C ALA A 52 -13.00 -2.47 -11.43
N TYR A 53 -13.15 -2.91 -12.68
CA TYR A 53 -14.43 -2.91 -13.41
C TYR A 53 -15.52 -3.81 -12.81
N HIS A 54 -15.16 -4.69 -11.85
CA HIS A 54 -16.06 -5.66 -11.22
C HIS A 54 -16.74 -5.16 -9.94
N THR A 55 -16.45 -3.92 -9.49
CA THR A 55 -16.94 -3.37 -8.22
C THR A 55 -17.19 -1.87 -8.33
N ASN A 56 -18.33 -1.37 -7.83
CA ASN A 56 -18.62 0.08 -7.78
C ASN A 56 -17.49 0.82 -7.03
N GLU A 57 -16.86 1.79 -7.70
CA GLU A 57 -15.71 2.56 -7.19
C GLU A 57 -14.49 1.75 -6.74
N GLY A 58 -14.37 0.51 -7.20
CA GLY A 58 -13.23 -0.34 -6.86
C GLY A 58 -11.92 0.14 -7.47
N ARG A 59 -10.85 0.02 -6.69
CA ARG A 59 -9.48 0.26 -7.16
C ARG A 59 -8.68 -1.03 -7.01
N PHE A 60 -7.97 -1.40 -8.07
CA PHE A 60 -6.96 -2.43 -8.00
C PHE A 60 -5.60 -1.74 -7.86
N ILE A 61 -4.90 -2.04 -6.76
CA ILE A 61 -3.65 -1.39 -6.41
C ILE A 61 -2.53 -2.43 -6.43
N ILE A 62 -1.42 -2.09 -7.07
CA ILE A 62 -0.16 -2.81 -6.97
C ILE A 62 0.85 -1.88 -6.32
N VAL A 63 1.57 -2.37 -5.30
CA VAL A 63 2.68 -1.65 -4.69
C VAL A 63 3.95 -2.48 -4.87
N ALA A 64 5.00 -1.83 -5.37
CA ALA A 64 6.30 -2.43 -5.57
C ALA A 64 7.37 -1.63 -4.83
N ARG A 65 8.36 -2.32 -4.27
CA ARG A 65 9.61 -1.69 -3.78
C ARG A 65 10.52 -1.43 -4.98
N ARG A 66 11.03 -0.22 -5.13
CA ARG A 66 12.02 0.13 -6.15
C ARG A 66 13.38 -0.50 -5.80
N ARG A 67 14.14 -0.91 -6.81
CA ARG A 67 15.52 -1.41 -6.63
C ARG A 67 16.51 -0.26 -6.57
#